data_AF-A0A0C9XGD8-F1
#
_entry.id   AF-A0A0C9XGD8-F1
#
_cell.length_a   1.000
_cell.length_b   1.000
_cell.length_c   1.000
_cell.angle_alpha   90.00
_cell.angle_beta   90.00
_cell.angle_gamma   90.00
#
_symmetry.space_group_name_H-M   'P 1'
#
loop_
_entity.id
_entity.type
_entity.pdbx_description
1 polymer ?
#
loop_
_entity_poly.entity_id
_entity_poly.type
_entity_poly.pdbx_seq_one_letter_code
_entity_poly.pdbx_strand_id
1 'polypeptide(L)'
;MACTAASRVDKVEKPHIPEINWSANDSSAVWALLAEIKKNENYRILYRKKDVTENTSGETKVTVYARIAKAVLPELFALNPNIVHNRIKSKLESLKNVYKRHAKQLRRTGEGVQENEEGAQGGEETLSFYIMGNEEIEEDFPFFPTLHCIWASHPNVTPIVITTALGPQGSKTVWYQPPNNNNSADDNSNIDPWLLNEPVATVAPHENLAVQKAQNRSRINLELCKQIIDEVKIGLWTIEQAQERIKAIENDGSPRPVKHDL
;
A
#
# COMPACT_ATOMS: atom_id res chain seq x y z
N MET A 1 43.84 -7.15 57.75
CA MET A 1 44.06 -6.70 56.37
C MET A 1 43.89 -7.91 55.46
N ALA A 2 42.81 -7.98 54.68
CA ALA A 2 42.67 -8.98 53.62
C ALA A 2 41.96 -8.29 52.46
N CYS A 3 42.73 -8.02 51.39
CA CYS A 3 42.21 -7.52 50.13
C CYS A 3 41.93 -8.72 49.23
N THR A 4 40.66 -8.96 48.91
CA THR A 4 40.25 -9.97 47.93
C THR A 4 40.09 -9.26 46.58
N ALA A 5 40.98 -9.54 45.64
CA ALA A 5 40.92 -9.01 44.28
C ALA A 5 39.84 -9.76 43.48
N ALA A 6 38.79 -9.04 43.07
CA ALA A 6 37.77 -9.56 42.16
C ALA A 6 38.32 -9.59 40.72
N SER A 7 38.31 -10.78 40.13
CA SER A 7 38.61 -11.07 38.72
C SER A 7 37.74 -10.23 37.79
N ARG A 8 38.37 -9.51 36.84
CA ARG A 8 37.69 -8.83 35.74
C ARG A 8 37.07 -9.87 34.79
N VAL A 9 35.80 -9.69 34.49
CA VAL A 9 35.10 -10.41 33.41
C VAL A 9 35.55 -9.80 32.09
N ASP A 10 36.18 -10.59 31.23
CA ASP A 10 36.54 -10.19 29.87
C ASP A 10 35.29 -9.81 29.08
N LYS A 11 35.23 -8.55 28.65
CA LYS A 11 34.19 -8.07 27.73
C LYS A 11 34.46 -8.70 26.37
N VAL A 12 33.62 -9.64 25.96
CA VAL A 12 33.58 -10.12 24.57
C VAL A 12 33.36 -8.91 23.65
N GLU A 13 34.39 -8.51 22.91
CA GLU A 13 34.30 -7.44 21.93
C GLU A 13 33.28 -7.83 20.85
N LYS A 14 32.28 -6.98 20.64
CA LYS A 14 31.25 -7.22 19.62
C LYS A 14 31.94 -7.24 18.25
N PRO A 15 31.67 -8.24 17.38
CA PRO A 15 32.27 -8.29 16.05
C PRO A 15 31.89 -7.02 15.27
N HIS A 16 32.91 -6.23 14.94
CA HIS A 16 32.77 -5.04 14.13
C HIS A 16 32.48 -5.44 12.68
N ILE A 17 31.34 -5.00 12.14
CA ILE A 17 30.95 -5.33 10.77
C ILE A 17 31.31 -4.14 9.89
N PRO A 18 32.13 -4.34 8.84
CA PRO A 18 32.53 -3.25 7.95
C PRO A 18 31.31 -2.61 7.31
N GLU A 19 31.39 -1.31 7.03
CA GLU A 19 30.33 -0.58 6.34
C GLU A 19 30.18 -1.10 4.90
N ILE A 20 28.93 -1.17 4.42
CA ILE A 20 28.63 -1.69 3.08
C ILE A 20 28.71 -0.52 2.10
N ASN A 21 29.65 -0.60 1.15
CA ASN A 21 29.69 0.35 0.05
C ASN A 21 28.65 -0.03 -1.02
N TRP A 22 27.48 0.61 -0.97
CA TRP A 22 26.37 0.36 -1.89
C TRP A 22 26.57 0.92 -3.31
N SER A 23 27.57 1.80 -3.51
CA SER A 23 27.90 2.38 -4.82
C SER A 23 29.08 1.69 -5.51
N ALA A 24 29.79 0.78 -4.81
CA ALA A 24 30.86 0.01 -5.41
C ALA A 24 30.36 -0.88 -6.57
N ASN A 25 31.24 -1.11 -7.56
CA ASN A 25 31.01 -1.98 -8.72
C ASN A 25 29.67 -1.67 -9.41
N ASP A 26 29.45 -0.41 -9.78
CA ASP A 26 28.23 0.06 -10.46
C ASP A 26 26.95 -0.30 -9.68
N SER A 27 27.02 -0.18 -8.35
CA SER A 27 25.94 -0.55 -7.45
C SER A 27 25.46 -1.99 -7.58
N SER A 28 26.36 -2.93 -7.91
CA SER A 28 26.07 -4.36 -8.04
C SER A 28 25.29 -4.93 -6.84
N ALA A 29 25.63 -4.54 -5.60
CA ALA A 29 24.90 -4.96 -4.40
C ALA A 29 23.44 -4.47 -4.36
N VAL A 30 23.16 -3.28 -4.90
CA VAL A 30 21.79 -2.75 -5.04
C VAL A 30 21.04 -3.53 -6.11
N TRP A 31 21.66 -3.81 -7.25
CA TRP A 31 21.04 -4.62 -8.29
C TRP A 31 20.73 -6.05 -7.83
N ALA A 32 21.64 -6.69 -7.10
CA ALA A 32 21.42 -7.99 -6.48
C ALA A 32 20.25 -7.95 -5.47
N LEU A 33 20.18 -6.90 -4.64
CA LEU A 33 19.05 -6.67 -3.75
C LEU A 33 17.72 -6.56 -4.52
N LEU A 34 17.67 -5.80 -5.61
CA LEU A 34 16.47 -5.65 -6.42
C LEU A 34 16.07 -6.97 -7.10
N ALA A 35 17.04 -7.74 -7.58
CA ALA A 35 16.80 -9.05 -8.17
C ALA A 35 16.18 -10.04 -7.15
N GLU A 36 16.72 -10.07 -5.92
CA GLU A 36 16.18 -10.90 -4.84
C GLU A 36 14.76 -10.48 -4.43
N ILE A 37 14.47 -9.18 -4.41
CA ILE A 37 13.14 -8.67 -4.09
C ILE A 37 12.09 -9.07 -5.15
N LYS A 38 12.49 -9.15 -6.43
CA LYS A 38 11.59 -9.55 -7.53
C LYS A 38 11.23 -11.04 -7.49
N LYS A 39 11.99 -11.88 -6.77
CA LYS A 39 11.65 -13.30 -6.62
C LYS A 39 10.30 -13.44 -5.94
N ASN A 40 9.41 -14.25 -6.52
CA ASN A 40 8.01 -14.38 -6.07
C ASN A 40 7.90 -14.76 -4.58
N GLU A 41 8.79 -15.61 -4.09
CA GLU A 41 8.87 -16.01 -2.68
C GLU A 41 9.08 -14.83 -1.72
N ASN A 42 9.92 -13.88 -2.09
CA ASN A 42 10.19 -12.69 -1.29
C ASN A 42 9.14 -11.60 -1.55
N TYR A 43 8.81 -11.38 -2.83
CA TYR A 43 7.87 -10.35 -3.28
C TYR A 43 6.50 -10.49 -2.61
N ARG A 44 5.95 -11.71 -2.59
CA ARG A 44 4.64 -11.98 -1.97
C ARG A 44 4.64 -11.55 -0.51
N ILE A 45 5.63 -11.95 0.28
CA ILE A 45 5.67 -11.64 1.72
C ILE A 45 5.95 -10.15 1.98
N LEU A 46 6.79 -9.51 1.16
CA LEU A 46 7.15 -8.10 1.34
C LEU A 46 6.00 -7.15 1.02
N TYR A 47 5.25 -7.44 -0.06
CA TYR A 47 4.39 -6.47 -0.70
C TYR A 47 2.94 -6.92 -0.92
N ARG A 48 2.61 -8.21 -0.77
CA ARG A 48 1.28 -8.73 -1.09
C ARG A 48 0.64 -9.53 0.06
N LYS A 49 -0.67 -9.37 0.22
CA LYS A 49 -1.57 -10.50 0.39
C LYS A 49 -2.40 -10.54 -0.88
N LYS A 50 -2.29 -11.61 -1.68
CA LYS A 50 -2.93 -11.66 -3.00
C LYS A 50 -4.45 -11.70 -2.88
N ASP A 51 -4.92 -12.36 -1.83
CA ASP A 51 -6.32 -12.42 -1.42
C ASP A 51 -6.45 -12.20 0.10
N VAL A 52 -7.61 -11.71 0.52
CA VAL A 52 -7.98 -11.63 1.95
C VAL A 52 -7.99 -13.02 2.60
N THR A 53 -8.27 -14.05 1.81
CA THR A 53 -8.31 -15.47 2.20
C THR A 53 -6.95 -16.17 2.06
N GLU A 54 -5.95 -15.50 1.48
CA GLU A 54 -4.62 -16.09 1.33
C GLU A 54 -3.95 -16.11 2.71
N ASN A 55 -3.87 -17.30 3.30
CA ASN A 55 -3.10 -17.52 4.52
C ASN A 55 -1.68 -17.03 4.26
N THR A 56 -1.30 -15.97 5.00
CA THR A 56 0.09 -15.55 5.11
C THR A 56 0.85 -16.80 5.48
N SER A 57 1.78 -17.24 4.62
CA SER A 57 2.83 -18.17 5.06
C SER A 57 3.32 -17.64 6.40
N GLY A 58 3.40 -18.46 7.45
CA GLY A 58 3.81 -18.03 8.79
C GLY A 58 5.20 -17.35 8.84
N GLU A 59 5.86 -17.28 7.68
CA GLU A 59 7.06 -16.51 7.41
C GLU A 59 6.84 -15.00 7.56
N THR A 60 7.81 -14.32 8.18
CA THR A 60 7.75 -12.90 8.52
C THR A 60 8.58 -12.07 7.54
N LYS A 61 8.38 -10.74 7.51
CA LYS A 61 9.28 -9.87 6.73
C LYS A 61 10.73 -9.96 7.19
N VAL A 62 10.95 -10.25 8.48
CA VAL A 62 12.30 -10.37 9.07
C VAL A 62 13.06 -11.55 8.49
N THR A 63 12.40 -12.70 8.30
CA THR A 63 13.01 -13.90 7.70
C THR A 63 13.31 -13.68 6.23
N VAL A 64 12.45 -12.94 5.51
CA VAL A 64 12.74 -12.53 4.11
C VAL A 64 13.97 -11.62 4.05
N TYR A 65 14.05 -10.59 4.90
CA TYR A 65 15.25 -9.75 4.93
C TYR A 65 16.52 -10.54 5.28
N ALA A 66 16.42 -11.55 6.15
CA ALA A 66 17.54 -12.42 6.46
C ALA A 66 17.94 -13.31 5.26
N ARG A 67 16.96 -13.86 4.52
CA ARG A 67 17.20 -14.63 3.30
C ARG A 67 17.89 -13.78 2.22
N ILE A 68 17.36 -12.58 1.97
CA ILE A 68 17.95 -11.62 1.03
C ILE A 68 19.36 -11.24 1.48
N ALA A 69 19.57 -10.96 2.77
CA ALA A 69 20.89 -10.64 3.32
C ALA A 69 21.90 -11.76 3.09
N LYS A 70 21.50 -13.02 3.30
CA LYS A 70 22.34 -14.19 3.04
C LYS A 70 22.68 -14.33 1.55
N ALA A 71 21.77 -13.98 0.66
CA ALA A 71 21.99 -14.07 -0.79
C ALA A 71 22.87 -12.92 -1.34
N VAL A 72 22.62 -11.69 -0.89
CA VAL A 72 23.30 -10.48 -1.40
C VAL A 72 24.67 -10.27 -0.74
N LEU A 73 24.80 -10.59 0.55
CA LEU A 73 25.99 -10.29 1.36
C LEU A 73 26.39 -11.51 2.21
N PRO A 74 26.70 -12.67 1.59
CA PRO A 74 26.92 -13.93 2.32
C PRO A 74 28.05 -13.83 3.35
N GLU A 75 29.15 -13.15 3.01
CA GLU A 75 30.31 -12.99 3.90
C GLU A 75 29.98 -12.17 5.15
N LEU A 76 29.32 -11.02 4.98
CA LEU A 76 28.91 -10.18 6.11
C LEU A 76 27.82 -10.85 6.94
N PHE A 77 26.92 -11.58 6.28
CA PHE A 77 25.85 -12.30 6.95
C PHE A 77 26.40 -13.41 7.86
N ALA A 78 27.46 -14.10 7.45
CA ALA A 78 28.13 -15.10 8.28
C ALA A 78 28.73 -14.49 9.56
N LEU A 79 29.20 -13.23 9.50
CA LEU A 79 29.72 -12.52 10.68
C LEU A 79 28.61 -12.15 11.67
N ASN A 80 27.51 -11.58 11.17
CA ASN A 80 26.41 -11.18 12.03
C ASN A 80 25.08 -11.03 11.25
N PRO A 81 24.24 -12.07 11.26
CA PRO A 81 22.95 -12.08 10.56
C PRO A 81 22.03 -10.92 10.95
N ASN A 82 21.98 -10.60 12.24
CA ASN A 82 21.05 -9.62 12.83
C ASN A 82 21.38 -8.18 12.47
N ILE A 83 22.65 -7.86 12.16
CA ILE A 83 22.97 -6.51 11.70
C ILE A 83 22.78 -6.42 10.19
N VAL A 84 23.19 -7.45 9.44
CA VAL A 84 23.15 -7.39 7.97
C VAL A 84 21.72 -7.37 7.43
N HIS A 85 20.79 -8.16 7.99
CA HIS A 85 19.39 -8.09 7.55
C HIS A 85 18.73 -6.73 7.84
N ASN A 86 19.17 -6.04 8.90
CA ASN A 86 18.70 -4.69 9.24
C ASN A 86 19.29 -3.67 8.26
N ARG A 87 20.54 -3.84 7.83
CA ARG A 87 21.15 -3.03 6.77
C ARG A 87 20.43 -3.22 5.42
N ILE A 88 20.05 -4.45 5.06
CA ILE A 88 19.18 -4.71 3.89
C ILE A 88 17.87 -3.93 4.01
N LYS A 89 17.16 -4.08 5.13
CA LYS A 89 15.89 -3.39 5.39
C LYS A 89 16.04 -1.86 5.26
N SER A 90 17.06 -1.28 5.91
CA SER A 90 17.31 0.17 5.86
C SER A 90 17.65 0.66 4.45
N LYS A 91 18.45 -0.10 3.69
CA LYS A 91 18.76 0.25 2.29
C LYS A 91 17.50 0.21 1.42
N LEU A 92 16.64 -0.79 1.60
CA LEU A 92 15.38 -0.89 0.86
C LEU A 92 14.43 0.29 1.15
N GLU A 93 14.30 0.69 2.41
CA GLU A 93 13.50 1.88 2.77
C GLU A 93 14.11 3.18 2.22
N SER A 94 15.44 3.29 2.19
CA SER A 94 16.13 4.41 1.53
C SER A 94 15.79 4.49 0.04
N LEU A 95 15.89 3.38 -0.69
CA LEU A 95 15.51 3.31 -2.12
C LEU A 95 14.05 3.69 -2.34
N LYS A 96 13.16 3.24 -1.45
CA LYS A 96 11.73 3.57 -1.48
C LYS A 96 11.46 5.05 -1.30
N ASN A 97 12.20 5.71 -0.41
CA ASN A 97 12.08 7.14 -0.21
C ASN A 97 12.60 7.91 -1.43
N VAL A 98 13.72 7.50 -2.03
CA VAL A 98 14.24 8.13 -3.26
C VAL A 98 13.24 7.97 -4.41
N TYR A 99 12.75 6.75 -4.64
CA TYR A 99 11.71 6.47 -5.63
C TYR A 99 10.46 7.36 -5.44
N LYS A 100 9.95 7.48 -4.21
CA LYS A 100 8.78 8.32 -3.94
C LYS A 100 8.98 9.79 -4.32
N ARG A 101 10.21 10.31 -4.20
CA ARG A 101 10.52 11.69 -4.62
C ARG A 101 10.40 11.85 -6.13
N HIS A 102 11.03 10.96 -6.90
CA HIS A 102 10.94 10.97 -8.37
C HIS A 102 9.51 10.68 -8.85
N ALA A 103 8.83 9.70 -8.28
CA ALA A 103 7.44 9.40 -8.60
C ALA A 103 6.48 10.55 -8.27
N LYS A 104 6.82 11.45 -7.34
CA LYS A 104 6.06 12.68 -7.08
C LYS A 104 6.32 13.75 -8.15
N GLN A 105 7.53 13.84 -8.69
CA GLN A 105 7.85 14.75 -9.80
C GLN A 105 7.06 14.37 -11.06
N LEU A 106 6.92 13.07 -11.35
CA LEU A 106 6.06 12.57 -12.44
C LEU A 106 4.59 13.02 -12.34
N ARG A 107 4.10 13.37 -11.14
CA ARG A 107 2.72 13.86 -10.97
C ARG A 107 2.55 15.34 -11.26
N ARG A 108 3.65 16.11 -11.27
CA ARG A 108 3.60 17.58 -11.40
C ARG A 108 3.52 18.04 -12.86
N THR A 109 3.95 17.22 -13.82
CA THR A 109 3.89 17.52 -15.26
C THR A 109 2.47 17.52 -15.85
N GLY A 110 1.43 17.44 -15.01
CA GLY A 110 0.03 17.67 -15.38
C GLY A 110 -0.50 19.08 -15.08
N GLU A 111 0.32 20.02 -14.60
CA GLU A 111 -0.05 21.45 -14.62
C GLU A 111 -0.10 21.89 -16.08
N GLY A 112 -1.32 22.01 -16.62
CA GLY A 112 -1.62 22.10 -18.04
C GLY A 112 -0.70 23.02 -18.84
N VAL A 113 -0.40 22.58 -20.06
CA VAL A 113 0.13 23.41 -21.14
C VAL A 113 -0.73 24.68 -21.20
N GLN A 114 -0.12 25.85 -21.03
CA GLN A 114 -0.79 27.13 -21.33
C GLN A 114 -1.24 27.07 -22.79
N GLU A 115 -2.55 27.10 -23.00
CA GLU A 115 -3.18 26.95 -24.30
C GLU A 115 -2.69 28.06 -25.24
N ASN A 116 -2.04 27.66 -26.33
CA ASN A 116 -2.34 28.24 -27.64
C ASN A 116 -3.35 27.30 -28.31
N GLU A 117 -4.37 27.92 -28.89
CA GLU A 117 -5.69 27.41 -29.27
C GLU A 117 -5.67 26.18 -30.22
N GLU A 118 -6.54 25.21 -29.94
CA GLU A 118 -7.62 24.69 -30.82
C GLU A 118 -8.09 23.30 -30.35
N GLY A 119 -9.41 23.17 -30.20
CA GLY A 119 -10.06 22.15 -29.37
C GLY A 119 -10.08 20.72 -29.93
N ALA A 120 -10.00 19.74 -29.03
CA ALA A 120 -10.30 18.34 -29.31
C ALA A 120 -11.19 17.75 -28.21
N GLN A 121 -12.24 17.05 -28.66
CA GLN A 121 -13.34 16.46 -27.89
C GLN A 121 -12.86 15.29 -27.01
N GLY A 122 -13.41 15.21 -25.78
CA GLY A 122 -13.04 14.22 -24.76
C GLY A 122 -13.31 12.77 -25.16
N GLY A 123 -12.23 12.06 -25.51
CA GLY A 123 -12.16 10.61 -25.55
C GLY A 123 -11.59 10.05 -24.24
N GLU A 124 -12.06 8.86 -23.84
CA GLU A 124 -11.52 8.08 -22.73
C GLU A 124 -10.17 7.48 -23.16
N GLU A 125 -9.16 8.33 -23.25
CA GLU A 125 -7.81 7.91 -23.64
C GLU A 125 -7.12 7.25 -22.44
N THR A 126 -6.90 5.94 -22.57
CA THR A 126 -5.85 5.25 -21.82
C THR A 126 -4.52 5.83 -22.30
N LEU A 127 -4.10 6.94 -21.71
CA LEU A 127 -2.80 7.51 -22.00
C LEU A 127 -1.74 6.50 -21.59
N SER A 128 -0.99 6.00 -22.57
CA SER A 128 0.26 5.31 -22.33
C SER A 128 1.29 6.33 -21.83
N PHE A 129 1.10 6.87 -20.62
CA PHE A 129 1.99 7.82 -19.95
C PHE A 129 3.33 7.17 -19.54
N TYR A 130 3.82 6.21 -20.31
CA TYR A 130 5.12 5.59 -20.05
C TYR A 130 6.28 6.37 -20.66
N ILE A 131 6.06 7.37 -21.51
CA ILE A 131 7.14 7.88 -22.36
C ILE A 131 7.06 9.41 -22.41
N MET A 132 8.06 10.08 -21.83
CA MET A 132 8.70 11.33 -22.30
C MET A 132 9.46 12.09 -21.19
N GLY A 133 9.45 11.64 -19.93
CA GLY A 133 10.22 12.27 -18.84
C GLY A 133 11.16 11.34 -18.07
N ASN A 134 11.40 10.13 -18.57
CA ASN A 134 12.13 9.11 -17.81
C ASN A 134 13.65 9.19 -17.98
N GLU A 135 14.15 9.74 -19.09
CA GLU A 135 15.60 9.74 -19.38
C GLU A 135 16.39 10.51 -18.31
N GLU A 136 15.95 11.71 -17.92
CA GLU A 136 16.59 12.50 -16.85
C GLU A 136 16.53 11.80 -15.49
N ILE A 137 15.42 11.11 -15.19
CA ILE A 137 15.27 10.37 -13.93
C ILE A 137 16.15 9.11 -13.93
N GLU A 138 16.31 8.45 -15.08
CA GLU A 138 17.16 7.27 -15.23
C GLU A 138 18.65 7.62 -15.15
N GLU A 139 19.05 8.80 -15.63
CA GLU A 139 20.40 9.34 -15.44
C GLU A 139 20.71 9.59 -13.95
N ASP A 140 19.79 10.25 -13.23
CA ASP A 140 19.97 10.57 -11.80
C ASP A 140 19.78 9.35 -10.87
N PHE A 141 18.89 8.45 -11.25
CA PHE A 141 18.46 7.32 -10.43
C PHE A 141 18.20 6.09 -11.30
N PRO A 142 19.26 5.35 -11.71
CA PRO A 142 19.16 4.25 -12.67
C PRO A 142 18.30 3.08 -12.19
N PHE A 143 18.00 3.00 -10.89
CA PHE A 143 17.11 1.99 -10.32
C PHE A 143 15.62 2.30 -10.55
N PHE A 144 15.28 3.50 -11.03
CA PHE A 144 13.91 3.99 -11.15
C PHE A 144 13.00 3.04 -11.92
N PRO A 145 13.34 2.55 -13.14
CA PRO A 145 12.41 1.72 -13.91
C PRO A 145 12.08 0.41 -13.20
N THR A 146 13.11 -0.23 -12.64
CA THR A 146 12.94 -1.49 -11.88
C THR A 146 12.08 -1.27 -10.64
N LEU A 147 12.35 -0.21 -9.88
CA LEU A 147 11.57 0.14 -8.69
C LEU A 147 10.14 0.56 -9.02
N HIS A 148 9.94 1.22 -10.15
CA HIS A 148 8.62 1.58 -10.66
C HIS A 148 7.80 0.33 -10.99
N CYS A 149 8.37 -0.66 -11.68
CA CYS A 149 7.70 -1.94 -11.90
C CYS A 149 7.29 -2.65 -10.59
N ILE A 150 8.10 -2.53 -9.53
CA ILE A 150 7.83 -3.15 -8.22
C ILE A 150 6.75 -2.37 -7.45
N TRP A 151 6.80 -1.03 -7.45
CA TRP A 151 6.03 -0.19 -6.54
C TRP A 151 4.86 0.58 -7.17
N ALA A 152 4.77 0.72 -8.48
CA ALA A 152 3.67 1.44 -9.16
C ALA A 152 2.31 0.72 -9.03
N SER A 153 2.32 -0.59 -8.78
CA SER A 153 1.10 -1.37 -8.53
C SER A 153 0.57 -1.24 -7.10
N HIS A 154 1.28 -0.55 -6.20
CA HIS A 154 0.84 -0.41 -4.81
C HIS A 154 0.00 0.86 -4.61
N PRO A 155 -1.29 0.75 -4.24
CA PRO A 155 -2.21 1.89 -4.14
C PRO A 155 -1.79 2.92 -3.06
N ASN A 156 -1.00 2.50 -2.08
CA ASN A 156 -0.41 3.38 -1.06
C ASN A 156 0.84 4.14 -1.55
N VAL A 157 1.26 3.91 -2.79
CA VAL A 157 2.44 4.52 -3.40
C VAL A 157 2.05 5.38 -4.61
N THR A 158 1.10 4.91 -5.41
CA THR A 158 0.52 5.60 -6.58
C THR A 158 -1.00 5.51 -6.52
N PRO A 159 -1.74 6.64 -6.56
CA PRO A 159 -3.19 6.60 -6.57
C PRO A 159 -3.68 5.84 -7.82
N ILE A 160 -4.69 4.99 -7.61
CA ILE A 160 -5.33 4.17 -8.65
C ILE A 160 -5.81 5.05 -9.81
N VAL A 161 -6.42 6.18 -9.45
CA VAL A 161 -6.97 7.15 -10.38
C VAL A 161 -6.62 8.55 -9.92
N ILE A 162 -6.30 9.44 -10.86
CA ILE A 162 -6.25 10.88 -10.62
C ILE A 162 -7.36 11.50 -11.47
N THR A 163 -8.34 12.10 -10.80
CA THR A 163 -9.32 12.97 -11.46
C THR A 163 -8.73 14.37 -11.48
N THR A 164 -8.48 14.90 -12.67
CA THR A 164 -8.11 16.31 -12.82
C THR A 164 -9.30 17.19 -12.44
N ALA A 165 -9.02 18.33 -11.79
CA ALA A 165 -10.05 19.32 -11.49
C ALA A 165 -10.73 19.80 -12.79
N LEU A 166 -11.96 20.30 -12.69
CA LEU A 166 -12.70 20.84 -13.83
C LEU A 166 -11.93 22.02 -14.44
N GLY A 167 -11.18 21.74 -15.51
CA GLY A 167 -10.56 22.74 -16.36
C GLY A 167 -11.50 23.16 -17.49
N PRO A 168 -11.05 24.06 -18.37
CA PRO A 168 -11.81 24.47 -19.56
C PRO A 168 -12.24 23.28 -20.44
N GLN A 169 -11.47 22.18 -20.42
CA GLN A 169 -11.74 20.94 -21.15
C GLN A 169 -12.56 19.90 -20.36
N GLY A 170 -13.09 20.25 -19.19
CA GLY A 170 -13.79 19.33 -18.29
C GLY A 170 -12.84 18.50 -17.40
N SER A 171 -13.41 17.61 -16.60
CA SER A 171 -12.64 16.70 -15.74
C SER A 171 -12.18 15.48 -16.54
N LYS A 172 -10.87 15.20 -16.58
CA LYS A 172 -10.32 13.95 -17.14
C LYS A 172 -9.92 13.02 -16.00
N THR A 173 -10.42 11.78 -16.05
CA THR A 173 -10.02 10.71 -15.13
C THR A 173 -8.90 9.91 -15.78
N VAL A 174 -7.72 9.88 -15.15
CA VAL A 174 -6.56 9.13 -15.63
C VAL A 174 -6.26 7.96 -14.71
N TRP A 175 -6.23 6.75 -15.27
CA TRP A 175 -5.86 5.53 -14.57
C TRP A 175 -4.35 5.30 -14.66
N TYR A 176 -3.66 5.34 -13.52
CA TYR A 176 -2.20 5.10 -13.44
C TYR A 176 -1.86 3.62 -13.22
N GLN A 177 -2.87 2.79 -12.95
CA GLN A 177 -2.73 1.35 -12.80
C GLN A 177 -3.55 0.66 -13.88
N PRO A 178 -3.00 -0.34 -14.58
CA PRO A 178 -3.79 -1.13 -15.51
C PRO A 178 -4.95 -1.79 -14.75
N PRO A 179 -6.16 -1.83 -15.32
CA PRO A 179 -7.27 -2.54 -14.72
C PRO A 179 -6.83 -3.98 -14.42
N ASN A 180 -7.12 -4.44 -13.22
CA ASN A 180 -6.68 -5.76 -12.75
C ASN A 180 -7.39 -6.81 -13.63
N ASN A 181 -6.64 -7.51 -14.51
CA ASN A 181 -7.13 -8.51 -15.46
C ASN A 181 -7.87 -9.73 -14.86
N ASN A 182 -8.22 -9.71 -13.57
CA ASN A 182 -8.94 -10.79 -12.91
C ASN A 182 -10.44 -10.80 -13.23
N ASN A 183 -10.95 -9.78 -13.94
CA ASN A 183 -12.27 -9.83 -14.55
C ASN A 183 -12.06 -9.77 -16.07
N SER A 184 -11.85 -10.93 -16.70
CA SER A 184 -12.13 -11.07 -18.13
C SER A 184 -13.63 -10.83 -18.32
N ALA A 185 -14.01 -9.58 -18.53
CA ALA A 185 -15.38 -9.17 -18.83
C ALA A 185 -15.75 -9.44 -20.30
N ASP A 186 -15.17 -10.49 -20.90
CA ASP A 186 -15.60 -11.05 -22.19
C ASP A 186 -16.34 -12.39 -22.00
N ASP A 187 -16.63 -12.79 -20.76
CA ASP A 187 -17.53 -13.92 -20.51
C ASP A 187 -18.93 -13.40 -20.18
N ASN A 188 -19.63 -12.97 -21.23
CA ASN A 188 -21.04 -12.59 -21.22
C ASN A 188 -21.99 -13.78 -20.95
N SER A 189 -21.49 -14.92 -20.48
CA SER A 189 -22.27 -16.14 -20.26
C SER A 189 -23.01 -16.18 -18.92
N ASN A 190 -22.88 -15.17 -18.06
CA ASN A 190 -23.49 -15.17 -16.73
C ASN A 190 -24.44 -13.99 -16.45
N ILE A 191 -24.91 -13.30 -17.49
CA ILE A 191 -26.03 -12.35 -17.35
C ILE A 191 -27.33 -13.16 -17.38
N ASP A 192 -28.09 -13.08 -16.31
CA ASP A 192 -29.43 -13.68 -16.19
C ASP A 192 -30.30 -13.25 -17.39
N PRO A 193 -30.80 -14.19 -18.22
CA PRO A 193 -31.57 -13.87 -19.42
C PRO A 193 -32.85 -13.08 -19.14
N TRP A 194 -33.28 -12.95 -17.88
CA TRP A 194 -34.38 -12.07 -17.48
C TRP A 194 -34.06 -10.58 -17.62
N LEU A 195 -32.79 -10.17 -17.59
CA LEU A 195 -32.38 -8.76 -17.64
C LEU A 195 -32.30 -8.18 -19.07
N LEU A 196 -32.45 -9.01 -20.11
CA LEU A 196 -32.38 -8.56 -21.51
C LEU A 196 -33.74 -8.20 -22.11
N ASN A 197 -34.84 -8.40 -21.37
CA ASN A 197 -36.20 -8.18 -21.87
C ASN A 197 -36.96 -7.02 -21.20
N GLU A 198 -36.33 -6.23 -20.33
CA GLU A 198 -36.99 -5.05 -19.78
C GLU A 198 -36.91 -3.85 -20.76
N PRO A 199 -38.04 -3.23 -21.12
CA PRO A 199 -38.04 -2.05 -21.98
C PRO A 199 -37.29 -0.91 -21.28
N VAL A 200 -36.42 -0.24 -22.05
CA VAL A 200 -35.62 0.93 -21.63
C VAL A 200 -36.49 1.92 -20.86
N ALA A 201 -36.40 1.84 -19.53
CA ALA A 201 -36.94 2.83 -18.64
C ALA A 201 -35.83 3.87 -18.36
N THR A 202 -36.07 5.10 -18.76
CA THR A 202 -35.40 6.29 -18.23
C THR A 202 -35.55 6.31 -16.71
N VAL A 203 -34.51 5.88 -15.98
CA VAL A 203 -34.49 5.93 -14.51
C VAL A 203 -33.61 7.08 -14.04
N ALA A 204 -34.23 7.96 -13.25
CA ALA A 204 -33.64 9.13 -12.62
C ALA A 204 -32.53 8.76 -11.60
N PRO A 205 -31.46 9.57 -11.45
CA PRO A 205 -30.27 9.22 -10.68
C PRO A 205 -30.39 9.38 -9.14
N HIS A 206 -31.59 9.51 -8.58
CA HIS A 206 -31.74 9.93 -7.17
C HIS A 206 -32.10 8.80 -6.17
N GLU A 207 -32.56 7.63 -6.61
CA GLU A 207 -32.99 6.56 -5.70
C GLU A 207 -31.86 5.62 -5.24
N ASN A 208 -30.83 5.41 -6.06
CA ASN A 208 -29.77 4.45 -5.78
C ASN A 208 -28.85 4.90 -4.60
N LEU A 209 -28.65 6.20 -4.45
CA LEU A 209 -27.81 6.77 -3.39
C LEU A 209 -28.44 6.63 -1.99
N ALA A 210 -29.76 6.71 -1.88
CA ALA A 210 -30.47 6.58 -0.61
C ALA A 210 -30.39 5.15 -0.08
N VAL A 211 -30.58 4.17 -0.97
CA VAL A 211 -30.47 2.73 -0.67
C VAL A 211 -29.06 2.37 -0.23
N GLN A 212 -28.04 2.87 -0.94
CA GLN A 212 -26.64 2.60 -0.59
C GLN A 212 -26.24 3.25 0.75
N LYS A 213 -26.73 4.47 1.03
CA LYS A 213 -26.53 5.12 2.33
C LYS A 213 -27.19 4.34 3.48
N ALA A 214 -28.38 3.78 3.26
CA ALA A 214 -29.06 2.95 4.25
C ALA A 214 -28.28 1.66 4.55
N GLN A 215 -27.81 0.95 3.52
CA GLN A 215 -27.01 -0.27 3.69
C GLN A 215 -25.70 -0.03 4.44
N ASN A 216 -24.99 1.06 4.11
CA ASN A 216 -23.76 1.44 4.80
C ASN A 216 -24.00 1.77 6.28
N ARG A 217 -25.14 2.42 6.61
CA ARG A 217 -25.54 2.71 7.99
C ARG A 217 -25.83 1.43 8.77
N SER A 218 -26.62 0.50 8.21
CA SER A 218 -26.92 -0.78 8.86
C SER A 218 -25.64 -1.58 9.17
N ARG A 219 -24.66 -1.56 8.27
CA ARG A 219 -23.37 -2.21 8.48
C ARG A 219 -22.56 -1.57 9.61
N ILE A 220 -22.53 -0.24 9.69
CA ILE A 220 -21.82 0.48 10.76
C ILE A 220 -22.46 0.22 12.12
N ASN A 221 -23.80 0.27 12.19
CA ASN A 221 -24.54 0.01 13.42
C ASN A 221 -24.29 -1.41 13.93
N LEU A 222 -24.28 -2.39 13.03
CA LEU A 222 -23.99 -3.78 13.39
C LEU A 222 -22.58 -3.94 14.01
N GLU A 223 -21.57 -3.27 13.46
CA GLU A 223 -20.20 -3.37 13.97
C GLU A 223 -20.05 -2.69 15.33
N LEU A 224 -20.74 -1.56 15.54
CA LEU A 224 -20.75 -0.87 16.83
C LEU A 224 -21.44 -1.71 17.92
N CYS A 225 -22.54 -2.41 17.59
CA CYS A 225 -23.19 -3.33 18.52
C CYS A 225 -22.28 -4.51 18.91
N LYS A 226 -21.49 -5.06 17.97
CA LYS A 226 -20.50 -6.10 18.30
C LYS A 226 -19.43 -5.58 19.26
N GLN A 227 -18.93 -4.38 19.03
CA GLN A 227 -17.94 -3.76 19.92
C GLN A 227 -18.50 -3.59 21.33
N ILE A 228 -19.75 -3.11 21.48
CA ILE A 228 -20.40 -2.97 22.78
C ILE A 228 -20.50 -4.34 23.49
N ILE A 229 -20.86 -5.40 22.77
CA ILE A 229 -20.93 -6.76 23.33
C ILE A 229 -19.56 -7.22 23.82
N ASP A 230 -18.48 -6.97 23.07
CA ASP A 230 -17.14 -7.35 23.48
C ASP A 230 -16.64 -6.53 24.68
N GLU A 231 -17.00 -5.24 24.77
CA GLU A 231 -16.69 -4.40 25.93
C GLU A 231 -17.43 -4.87 27.21
N VAL A 232 -18.67 -5.36 27.09
CA VAL A 232 -19.39 -6.00 28.20
C VAL A 232 -18.69 -7.28 28.64
N LYS A 233 -18.21 -8.11 27.71
CA LYS A 233 -17.51 -9.37 28.05
C LYS A 233 -16.24 -9.13 28.87
N ILE A 234 -15.55 -8.01 28.64
CA ILE A 234 -14.34 -7.64 29.39
C ILE A 234 -14.65 -6.79 30.64
N GLY A 235 -15.94 -6.63 30.99
CA GLY A 235 -16.38 -5.97 32.21
C GLY A 235 -16.26 -4.44 32.20
N LEU A 236 -16.10 -3.81 31.03
CA LEU A 236 -16.05 -2.35 30.91
C LEU A 236 -17.42 -1.70 31.10
N TRP A 237 -18.50 -2.44 30.84
CA TRP A 237 -19.87 -1.95 30.91
C TRP A 237 -20.77 -2.95 31.62
N THR A 238 -21.77 -2.43 32.32
CA THR A 238 -22.88 -3.26 32.78
C THR A 238 -23.83 -3.57 31.62
N ILE A 239 -24.60 -4.66 31.77
CA ILE A 239 -25.58 -5.08 30.76
C ILE A 239 -26.61 -3.96 30.50
N GLU A 240 -27.00 -3.23 31.54
CA GLU A 240 -27.97 -2.13 31.46
C GLU A 240 -27.44 -0.95 30.63
N GLN A 241 -26.18 -0.55 30.84
CA GLN A 241 -25.54 0.53 30.06
C GLN A 241 -25.34 0.13 28.59
N ALA A 242 -25.04 -1.13 28.33
CA ALA A 242 -24.91 -1.66 26.96
C ALA A 242 -26.26 -1.64 26.23
N GLN A 243 -27.34 -2.02 26.90
CA GLN A 243 -28.70 -1.97 26.34
C GLN A 243 -29.14 -0.53 26.03
N GLU A 244 -28.80 0.44 26.88
CA GLU A 244 -29.10 1.85 26.65
C GLU A 244 -28.35 2.39 25.41
N ARG A 245 -27.08 2.00 25.23
CA ARG A 245 -26.28 2.38 24.06
C ARG A 245 -26.76 1.74 22.76
N ILE A 246 -27.17 0.47 22.78
CA ILE A 246 -27.73 -0.19 21.58
C ILE A 246 -29.04 0.50 21.16
N LYS A 247 -29.91 0.83 22.13
CA LYS A 247 -31.14 1.59 21.86
C LYS A 247 -30.83 2.99 21.31
N ALA A 248 -29.80 3.67 21.80
CA ALA A 248 -29.36 4.95 21.23
C ALA A 248 -28.89 4.81 19.77
N ILE A 249 -28.20 3.74 19.41
CA ILE A 249 -27.74 3.49 18.02
C ILE A 249 -28.91 3.21 17.06
N GLU A 250 -29.95 2.54 17.55
CA GLU A 250 -31.17 2.26 16.77
C GLU A 250 -32.05 3.51 16.59
N ASN A 251 -32.09 4.39 17.60
CA ASN A 251 -32.91 5.59 17.60
C ASN A 251 -32.23 6.81 16.95
N ASP A 252 -30.90 6.89 16.94
CA ASP A 252 -30.19 8.10 16.57
C ASP A 252 -29.80 8.15 15.08
N GLY A 253 -30.46 9.06 14.38
CA GLY A 253 -30.15 9.49 13.03
C GLY A 253 -28.96 10.46 12.91
N SER A 254 -28.16 10.80 13.96
CA SER A 254 -26.79 11.44 13.94
C SER A 254 -26.53 12.34 15.18
N PRO A 255 -25.28 12.66 15.66
CA PRO A 255 -23.96 12.00 15.58
C PRO A 255 -23.20 11.80 16.94
N ARG A 256 -22.23 10.87 16.91
CA ARG A 256 -21.00 10.62 17.73
C ARG A 256 -20.90 11.09 19.20
N PRO A 257 -20.49 10.20 20.14
CA PRO A 257 -20.12 10.61 21.48
C PRO A 257 -18.71 11.24 21.52
N VAL A 258 -18.64 12.37 22.23
CA VAL A 258 -17.43 13.06 22.67
C VAL A 258 -16.65 12.13 23.61
N LYS A 259 -15.34 12.00 23.37
CA LYS A 259 -14.44 11.33 24.30
C LYS A 259 -14.34 12.19 25.57
N HIS A 260 -14.71 11.63 26.71
CA HIS A 260 -14.31 12.19 27.99
C HIS A 260 -12.83 11.87 28.20
N ASP A 261 -12.02 12.92 28.26
CA ASP A 261 -10.63 12.84 28.71
C ASP A 261 -10.60 12.50 30.20
N LEU A 262 -9.72 11.56 30.55
CA LEU A 262 -9.27 11.28 31.92
C LEU A 262 -8.08 12.20 32.24
#